data_AF-A0A0B1SHW3-F1
#
_entry.id   AF-A0A0B1SHW3-F1
#
_cell.length_a   1.000
_cell.length_b   1.000
_cell.length_c   1.000
_cell.angle_alpha   90.00
_cell.angle_beta   90.00
_cell.angle_gamma   90.00
#
_symmetry.space_group_name_H-M   'P 1'
#
loop_
_entity.id
_entity.type
_entity.pdbx_description
1 polymer ?
#
loop_
_entity_poly.entity_id
_entity_poly.type
_entity_poly.pdbx_seq_one_letter_code
_entity_poly.pdbx_strand_id
1 'polypeptide(L)'
;MIQQPVRPAPAMVAHGLFFDQSHDNPTPIKKRSVYDMLPTAAMVSMASCAVGSTRGYDELVRHAIHVVHEKRPYAEWGTETKYHTGLVEARRILNDLHLVLAKAHYTEVQSNFLKIHLHVVSIRAV
;
A
#
# COMPACT_ATOMS: atom_id res chain seq x y z
N MET A 1 -17.96 41.50 6.06
CA MET A 1 -18.10 40.32 5.19
C MET A 1 -19.05 39.35 5.90
N ILE A 2 -20.27 39.19 5.41
CA ILE A 2 -21.31 38.35 6.05
C ILE A 2 -21.04 36.89 5.68
N GLN A 3 -20.75 36.02 6.65
CA GLN A 3 -20.63 34.58 6.41
C GLN A 3 -21.99 34.03 5.98
N GLN A 4 -22.05 33.37 4.82
CA GLN A 4 -23.26 32.69 4.39
C GLN A 4 -23.48 31.42 5.24
N PRO A 5 -24.73 31.10 5.61
CA PRO A 5 -25.05 29.95 6.48
C PRO A 5 -24.85 28.59 5.80
N VAL A 6 -24.66 28.56 4.48
CA VAL A 6 -24.47 27.35 3.69
C VAL A 6 -23.18 27.46 2.88
N ARG A 7 -22.27 26.51 3.07
CA ARG A 7 -21.08 26.34 2.24
C ARG A 7 -21.37 25.21 1.23
N PRO A 8 -21.52 25.49 -0.07
CA PRO A 8 -21.66 24.43 -1.06
C PRO A 8 -20.44 23.52 -1.00
N ALA A 9 -20.66 22.20 -1.13
CA ALA A 9 -19.57 21.24 -1.18
C ALA A 9 -18.67 21.59 -2.38
N PRO A 10 -17.34 21.66 -2.19
CA PRO A 10 -16.44 21.89 -3.32
C PRO A 10 -16.53 20.70 -4.27
N ALA A 11 -16.41 20.96 -5.58
CA ALA A 11 -16.23 19.89 -6.54
C ALA A 11 -14.93 19.13 -6.19
N MET A 12 -15.04 17.85 -5.87
CA MET A 12 -13.91 17.00 -5.50
C MET A 12 -14.00 15.64 -6.18
N VAL A 13 -12.85 15.04 -6.48
CA VAL A 13 -12.75 13.65 -6.91
C VAL A 13 -13.00 12.74 -5.70
N ALA A 14 -13.65 11.60 -5.91
CA ALA A 14 -13.84 10.61 -4.84
C ALA A 14 -12.49 10.15 -4.28
N HIS A 15 -12.43 9.93 -2.96
CA HIS A 15 -11.22 9.43 -2.30
C HIS A 15 -10.85 8.05 -2.85
N GLY A 16 -9.56 7.87 -3.16
CA GLY A 16 -9.03 6.59 -3.64
C GLY A 16 -8.78 5.60 -2.49
N LEU A 17 -8.92 4.32 -2.80
CA LEU A 17 -8.41 3.21 -1.99
C LEU A 17 -7.49 2.40 -2.91
N PHE A 18 -6.21 2.34 -2.57
CA PHE A 18 -5.20 1.74 -3.43
C PHE A 18 -4.73 0.39 -2.87
N PHE A 19 -4.61 -0.60 -3.76
CA PHE A 19 -4.16 -1.94 -3.41
C PHE A 19 -2.88 -2.31 -4.14
N ASP A 20 -1.89 -2.80 -3.40
CA ASP A 20 -0.69 -3.39 -3.99
C ASP A 20 -1.06 -4.65 -4.78
N GLN A 21 -1.93 -5.47 -4.17
CA GLN A 21 -2.52 -6.66 -4.76
C GLN A 21 -3.90 -6.88 -4.14
N SER A 22 -4.90 -7.12 -4.99
CA SER A 22 -6.20 -7.65 -4.56
C SER A 22 -6.20 -9.19 -4.58
N HIS A 23 -7.25 -9.82 -4.06
CA HIS A 23 -7.33 -11.27 -4.00
C HIS A 23 -7.64 -11.90 -5.37
N ASP A 24 -8.22 -11.12 -6.30
CA ASP A 24 -8.48 -11.52 -7.68
C ASP A 24 -7.26 -11.34 -8.59
N ASN A 25 -6.30 -10.52 -8.17
CA ASN A 25 -5.10 -10.26 -8.96
C ASN A 25 -4.12 -11.44 -8.86
N PRO A 26 -3.47 -11.83 -9.96
CA PRO A 26 -2.37 -12.78 -9.91
C PRO A 26 -1.19 -12.19 -9.12
N THR A 27 -0.44 -13.05 -8.42
CA THR A 27 0.67 -12.62 -7.56
C THR A 27 1.73 -11.85 -8.35
N PRO A 28 2.28 -10.74 -7.81
CA PRO A 28 3.35 -9.99 -8.46
C PRO A 28 4.59 -10.85 -8.73
N ILE A 29 4.84 -11.84 -7.86
CA ILE A 29 5.89 -12.84 -8.03
C ILE A 29 5.75 -13.59 -9.36
N LYS A 30 4.52 -13.93 -9.78
CA LYS A 30 4.25 -14.61 -11.04
C LYS A 30 4.29 -13.68 -12.24
N LYS A 31 3.79 -12.45 -12.10
CA LYS A 31 3.70 -11.48 -13.21
C LYS A 31 5.00 -10.71 -13.47
N ARG A 32 5.81 -10.51 -12.45
CA ARG A 32 7.00 -9.66 -12.45
C ARG A 32 8.14 -10.38 -11.74
N SER A 33 8.39 -10.05 -10.48
CA SER A 33 9.46 -10.62 -9.67
C SER A 33 9.17 -10.43 -8.19
N VAL A 34 9.77 -11.27 -7.33
CA VAL A 34 9.72 -11.09 -5.87
C VAL A 34 10.30 -9.74 -5.45
N TYR A 35 11.33 -9.27 -6.16
CA TYR A 35 11.99 -7.99 -5.86
C TYR A 35 11.11 -6.77 -6.12
N ASP A 36 10.00 -6.91 -6.86
CA ASP A 36 9.07 -5.83 -7.15
C ASP A 36 8.06 -5.59 -6.01
N MET A 37 7.94 -6.53 -5.07
CA MET A 37 6.91 -6.47 -4.03
C MET A 37 7.16 -5.34 -3.03
N LEU A 38 8.40 -5.21 -2.53
CA LEU A 38 8.77 -4.12 -1.61
C LEU A 38 8.68 -2.72 -2.24
N PRO A 39 9.22 -2.43 -3.44
CA PRO A 39 9.10 -1.11 -4.03
C PRO A 39 7.66 -0.77 -4.42
N THR A 40 6.85 -1.73 -4.87
CA THR A 40 5.42 -1.50 -5.13
C THR A 40 4.69 -1.17 -3.83
N ALA A 41 4.89 -1.97 -2.78
CA ALA A 41 4.36 -1.71 -1.44
C ALA A 41 4.72 -0.32 -0.92
N ALA A 42 5.99 0.08 -1.05
CA ALA A 42 6.46 1.40 -0.62
C ALA A 42 5.78 2.52 -1.40
N MET A 43 5.69 2.40 -2.72
CA MET A 43 5.05 3.42 -3.57
C MET A 43 3.56 3.59 -3.24
N VAL A 44 2.84 2.48 -3.04
CA VAL A 44 1.41 2.53 -2.69
C VAL A 44 1.22 3.08 -1.28
N SER A 45 2.03 2.65 -0.30
CA SER A 45 2.00 3.20 1.06
C SER A 45 2.28 4.71 1.11
N MET A 46 3.03 5.27 0.16
CA MET A 46 3.29 6.71 0.06
C MET A 46 2.22 7.48 -0.74
N ALA A 47 1.16 6.83 -1.23
CA ALA A 47 0.04 7.54 -1.81
C ALA A 47 -0.73 8.30 -0.72
N SER A 48 -1.20 9.52 -1.01
CA SER A 48 -2.04 10.32 -0.11
C SER A 48 -3.51 9.83 -0.13
N CYS A 49 -3.71 8.53 0.10
CA CYS A 49 -5.02 7.89 0.12
C CYS A 49 -5.02 6.64 1.01
N ALA A 50 -6.17 6.00 1.18
CA ALA A 50 -6.24 4.74 1.92
C ALA A 50 -5.52 3.63 1.15
N VAL A 51 -4.82 2.75 1.87
CA VAL A 51 -4.01 1.67 1.30
C VAL A 51 -4.46 0.32 1.85
N GLY A 52 -4.50 -0.69 0.99
CA GLY A 52 -4.83 -2.08 1.33
C GLY A 52 -3.93 -3.08 0.62
N SER A 53 -3.87 -4.30 1.15
CA SER A 53 -3.18 -5.41 0.51
C SER A 53 -3.83 -6.74 0.93
N THR A 54 -3.55 -7.80 0.19
CA THR A 54 -4.02 -9.14 0.52
C THR A 54 -3.09 -9.85 1.50
N ARG A 55 -3.68 -10.67 2.38
CA ARG A 55 -2.91 -11.65 3.14
C ARG A 55 -2.20 -12.59 2.17
N GLY A 56 -0.93 -12.89 2.42
CA GLY A 56 -0.02 -13.59 1.52
C GLY A 56 0.96 -12.69 0.80
N TYR A 57 0.65 -11.39 0.62
CA TYR A 57 1.57 -10.45 -0.05
C TYR A 57 2.84 -10.24 0.78
N ASP A 58 2.68 -9.79 2.03
CA ASP A 58 3.82 -9.49 2.91
C ASP A 58 4.57 -10.78 3.33
N GLU A 59 3.92 -11.95 3.30
CA GLU A 59 4.56 -13.25 3.53
C GLU A 59 5.25 -13.85 2.29
N LEU A 60 5.26 -13.13 1.16
CA LEU A 60 5.87 -13.57 -0.10
C LEU A 60 5.28 -14.88 -0.67
N VAL A 61 3.95 -15.06 -0.54
CA VAL A 61 3.26 -16.24 -1.08
C VAL A 61 3.36 -16.25 -2.61
N ARG A 62 4.01 -17.28 -3.15
CA ARG A 62 4.39 -17.36 -4.57
C ARG A 62 3.21 -17.57 -5.52
N HIS A 63 2.09 -18.10 -5.04
CA HIS A 63 0.92 -18.45 -5.85
C HIS A 63 -0.29 -17.61 -5.47
N ALA A 64 -1.12 -17.30 -6.47
CA ALA A 64 -2.42 -16.70 -6.22
C ALA A 64 -3.29 -17.70 -5.44
N ILE A 65 -3.83 -17.22 -4.32
CA ILE A 65 -4.66 -18.02 -3.42
C ILE A 65 -6.06 -18.09 -4.02
N HIS A 66 -6.48 -19.29 -4.43
CA HIS A 66 -7.75 -19.46 -5.09
C HIS A 66 -8.88 -19.52 -4.06
N VAL A 67 -9.81 -18.56 -4.10
CA VAL A 67 -10.89 -18.43 -3.11
C VAL A 67 -11.75 -19.70 -2.97
N VAL A 68 -12.03 -20.38 -4.09
CA VAL A 68 -12.87 -21.61 -4.09
C VAL A 68 -12.10 -22.88 -3.72
N HIS A 69 -10.97 -23.13 -4.39
CA HIS A 69 -10.27 -24.41 -4.36
C HIS A 69 -9.19 -24.52 -3.28
N GLU A 70 -8.66 -23.40 -2.78
CA GLU A 70 -7.66 -23.43 -1.72
C GLU A 70 -8.34 -23.75 -0.37
N LYS A 71 -7.79 -24.72 0.34
CA LYS A 71 -8.28 -25.16 1.66
C LYS A 71 -7.19 -25.11 2.74
N ARG A 72 -5.93 -24.90 2.36
CA ARG A 72 -4.83 -24.80 3.32
C ARG A 72 -5.01 -23.54 4.19
N PRO A 73 -4.81 -23.62 5.50
CA PRO A 73 -4.84 -22.45 6.36
C PRO A 73 -3.64 -21.54 6.07
N TYR A 74 -3.78 -20.25 6.37
CA TYR A 74 -2.64 -19.33 6.41
C TYR A 74 -1.69 -19.72 7.53
N ALA A 75 -0.42 -19.35 7.36
CA ALA A 75 0.59 -19.53 8.38
C ALA A 75 0.20 -18.80 9.68
N GLU A 76 0.30 -19.51 10.80
CA GLU A 76 -0.13 -19.00 12.11
C GLU A 76 0.75 -17.83 12.55
N TRP A 77 0.13 -16.77 13.07
CA TRP A 77 0.85 -15.62 13.61
C TRP A 77 1.52 -15.95 14.95
N GLY A 78 2.77 -15.54 15.13
CA GLY A 78 3.56 -15.80 16.34
C GLY A 78 4.35 -17.11 16.28
N THR A 79 3.81 -18.13 15.62
CA THR A 79 4.47 -19.43 15.42
C THR A 79 5.25 -19.44 14.11
N GLU A 80 4.55 -19.37 12.98
CA GLU A 80 5.11 -19.54 11.63
C GLU A 80 5.38 -18.18 10.96
N THR A 81 4.47 -17.23 11.14
CA THR A 81 4.65 -15.84 10.70
C THR A 81 5.05 -14.97 11.89
N LYS A 82 6.18 -14.28 11.78
CA LYS A 82 6.71 -13.36 12.79
C LYS A 82 6.96 -11.99 12.16
N TYR A 83 7.38 -11.02 12.98
CA TYR A 83 7.70 -9.67 12.52
C TYR A 83 8.74 -9.65 11.38
N HIS A 84 9.77 -10.48 11.46
CA HIS A 84 10.83 -10.55 10.43
C HIS A 84 10.50 -11.48 9.25
N THR A 85 9.26 -11.96 9.14
CA THR A 85 8.84 -12.80 8.01
C THR A 85 8.58 -11.92 6.79
N GLY A 86 9.29 -12.18 5.68
CA GLY A 86 9.06 -11.51 4.41
C GLY A 86 9.17 -9.99 4.50
N LEU A 87 8.10 -9.29 4.14
CA LEU A 87 7.98 -7.83 4.14
C LEU A 87 7.21 -7.29 5.34
N VAL A 88 6.84 -8.12 6.33
CA VAL A 88 5.96 -7.72 7.44
C VAL A 88 6.53 -6.54 8.23
N GLU A 89 7.81 -6.60 8.62
CA GLU A 89 8.47 -5.49 9.31
C GLU A 89 8.58 -4.23 8.44
N ALA A 90 8.94 -4.40 7.16
CA ALA A 90 9.02 -3.29 6.22
C ALA A 90 7.63 -2.62 6.03
N ARG A 91 6.57 -3.41 5.93
CA ARG A 91 5.19 -2.93 5.86
C ARG A 91 4.81 -2.11 7.08
N ARG A 92 5.18 -2.58 8.28
CA ARG A 92 4.94 -1.84 9.52
C ARG A 92 5.59 -0.46 9.46
N ILE A 93 6.86 -0.40 9.07
CA ILE A 93 7.60 0.86 8.96
C ILE A 93 6.96 1.80 7.93
N LEU A 94 6.56 1.28 6.77
CA LEU A 94 5.88 2.06 5.74
C LEU A 94 4.52 2.60 6.20
N ASN A 95 3.75 1.80 6.94
CA ASN A 95 2.46 2.22 7.49
C ASN A 95 2.63 3.26 8.61
N ASP A 96 3.63 3.09 9.47
CA ASP A 96 3.96 4.07 10.51
C ASP A 96 4.38 5.40 9.86
N LEU A 97 5.18 5.37 8.79
CA LEU A 97 5.55 6.56 8.02
C LEU A 97 4.33 7.22 7.37
N HIS A 98 3.45 6.45 6.73
CA HIS A 98 2.19 6.97 6.16
C HIS A 98 1.37 7.69 7.24
N LEU A 99 1.25 7.12 8.43
CA LEU A 99 0.54 7.73 9.55
C LEU A 99 1.19 9.04 10.01
N VAL A 100 2.53 9.09 10.10
CA VAL A 100 3.27 10.31 10.47
C VAL A 100 3.04 11.41 9.44
N LEU A 101 3.14 11.09 8.15
CA LEU A 101 2.91 12.05 7.05
C LEU A 101 1.46 12.55 7.04
N ALA A 102 0.49 11.66 7.24
CA ALA A 102 -0.92 12.02 7.33
C ALA A 102 -1.20 12.94 8.53
N LYS A 103 -0.65 12.65 9.71
CA LYS A 103 -0.78 13.49 10.91
C LYS A 103 -0.15 14.88 10.74
N ALA A 104 0.91 14.97 9.95
CA ALA A 104 1.59 16.22 9.66
C ALA A 104 1.03 16.94 8.41
N HIS A 105 -0.13 16.52 7.89
CA HIS A 105 -0.85 17.15 6.79
C HIS A 105 -0.06 17.27 5.47
N TYR A 106 0.86 16.32 5.24
CA TYR A 106 1.52 16.18 3.95
C TYR A 106 0.52 15.71 2.88
N THR A 107 0.32 16.47 1.81
CA THR A 107 -0.68 16.16 0.76
C THR A 107 -0.13 16.22 -0.67
N GLU A 108 1.04 16.83 -0.88
CA GLU A 108 1.65 16.94 -2.20
C GLU A 108 2.56 15.76 -2.47
N VAL A 109 2.45 15.14 -3.66
CA VAL A 109 3.29 14.01 -4.06
C VAL A 109 4.12 14.38 -5.28
N GLN A 110 5.45 14.19 -5.20
CA GLN A 110 6.36 14.28 -6.34
C GLN A 110 6.86 12.88 -6.70
N SER A 111 6.70 12.49 -7.96
CA SER A 111 7.21 11.24 -8.51
C SER A 111 8.24 11.52 -9.61
N ASN A 112 9.36 10.80 -9.60
CA ASN A 112 10.37 10.85 -10.65
C ASN A 112 10.62 9.46 -11.24
N PHE A 113 10.87 9.41 -12.56
CA PHE A 113 11.24 8.21 -13.29
C PHE A 113 12.76 8.20 -13.49
N LEU A 114 13.49 7.50 -12.62
CA LEU A 114 14.87 7.13 -12.93
C LEU A 114 14.87 5.89 -13.83
N LYS A 115 15.75 5.84 -14.83
CA LYS A 115 15.92 4.71 -15.77
C LYS A 115 16.35 3.39 -15.12
N ILE A 116 16.49 3.36 -13.80
CA ILE A 116 16.72 2.20 -12.96
C ILE A 116 15.40 2.04 -12.21
N HIS A 117 14.71 0.89 -12.35
CA HIS A 117 13.37 0.58 -11.82
C HIS A 117 13.11 0.95 -10.34
N LEU A 118 13.08 2.25 -10.03
CA LEU A 118 12.89 2.83 -8.71
C LEU A 118 12.06 4.10 -8.91
N HIS A 119 10.80 4.02 -8.53
CA HIS A 119 9.94 5.20 -8.45
C HIS A 119 10.19 5.87 -7.09
N VAL A 120 10.75 7.07 -7.11
CA VAL A 120 10.90 7.87 -5.88
C VAL A 120 9.63 8.69 -5.74
N VAL A 121 8.90 8.45 -4.65
CA VAL A 121 7.72 9.22 -4.25
C VAL A 121 8.11 10.04 -3.03
N SER A 122 8.13 11.37 -3.16
CA SER A 122 8.35 12.29 -2.04
C SER A 122 7.05 13.01 -1.73
N ILE A 123 6.59 12.94 -0.47
CA ILE A 123 5.43 13.72 -0.03
C ILE A 123 5.92 15.02 0.62
N ARG A 124 5.37 16.19 0.26
CA ARG A 124 5.72 17.50 0.85
C ARG A 124 4.58 18.02 1.74
N ALA A 125 4.95 18.66 2.85
CA ALA A 125 4.03 19.36 3.73
C ALA A 125 3.75 20.74 3.17
N VAL A 126 2.48 21.14 3.26
CA VAL A 126 2.03 22.51 3.00
C VAL A 126 2.40 23.40 4.17
#